data_AF-A0A074RQZ6-F1
#
_entry.id   AF-A0A074RQZ6-F1
#
_cell.length_a   1.000
_cell.length_b   1.000
_cell.length_c   1.000
_cell.angle_alpha   90.00
_cell.angle_beta   90.00
_cell.angle_gamma   90.00
#
_symmetry.space_group_name_H-M   'P 1'
#
loop_
_entity.id
_entity.type
_entity.pdbx_description
1 polymer ?
#
loop_
_entity_poly.entity_id
_entity_poly.type
_entity_poly.pdbx_seq_one_letter_code
_entity_poly.pdbx_strand_id
1 'polypeptide(L)'
;SFYEFHEVIGLLSNPEGKSNTSFHVVVPSLPGFGFTSPAPAGWTLNNTADLFDTLLTDVLGYPSYTATGGDWGSVVTWSLHNNHADHVRAVLYTGLIPQTAPTYDDLKLDTRFADKVDILSEAQKQRLRDNTLFTTNLFGYFIEQSTRPATIGLALYDNPIGQLSWISDIYLHGDPLMGTPPSTLLNNTILTSVSLYHLTRTFETAANIYLQNPDTFAPVMRHAANSVPMGFAEYLYEVQYYPEFYLQEVGNLVFHSEHERGGHFSALDNPPAYVDDIRTMMGRWYKP
;
A
#
# COMPACT_ATOMS: atom_id res chain seq x y z
N SER A 1 9.46 -0.12 -2.15
CA SER A 1 10.45 -0.94 -1.40
C SER A 1 10.77 -0.25 -0.07
N PHE A 2 11.68 -0.73 0.80
CA PHE A 2 12.00 0.00 2.03
C PHE A 2 12.47 1.46 1.77
N TYR A 3 13.10 1.70 0.62
CA TYR A 3 13.59 3.02 0.22
C TYR A 3 12.47 4.06 0.07
N GLU A 4 11.23 3.62 -0.17
CA GLU A 4 10.07 4.50 -0.28
C GLU A 4 9.84 5.35 0.98
N PHE A 5 10.27 4.84 2.13
CA PHE A 5 10.07 5.49 3.42
C PHE A 5 11.26 6.36 3.86
N HIS A 6 12.31 6.50 3.04
CA HIS A 6 13.57 7.14 3.47
C HIS A 6 13.41 8.60 3.89
N GLU A 7 12.47 9.34 3.29
CA GLU A 7 12.19 10.74 3.66
C GLU A 7 11.32 10.88 4.91
N VAL A 8 10.52 9.86 5.24
CA VAL A 8 9.55 9.92 6.35
C VAL A 8 10.07 9.31 7.65
N ILE A 9 11.05 8.39 7.60
CA ILE A 9 11.59 7.72 8.80
C ILE A 9 12.10 8.76 9.81
N GLY A 10 12.95 9.70 9.37
CA GLY A 10 13.55 10.69 10.25
C GLY A 10 12.51 11.63 10.86
N LEU A 11 11.50 12.01 10.07
CA LEU A 11 10.40 12.86 10.53
C LEU A 11 9.54 12.15 11.58
N LEU A 12 9.24 10.86 11.39
CA LEU A 12 8.45 10.07 12.33
C LEU A 12 9.20 9.78 13.64
N SER A 13 10.51 9.51 13.57
CA SER A 13 11.31 9.18 14.76
C SER A 13 11.75 10.41 15.56
N ASN A 14 11.98 11.54 14.89
CA ASN A 14 12.50 12.77 15.50
C ASN A 14 11.60 13.97 15.16
N PRO A 15 10.43 14.10 15.81
CA PRO A 15 9.51 15.19 15.50
C PRO A 15 10.10 16.56 15.88
N GLU A 16 9.98 17.52 14.96
CA GLU A 16 10.20 18.94 15.22
C GLU A 16 8.85 19.67 15.25
N GLY A 17 8.70 20.67 16.13
CA GLY A 17 7.52 21.55 16.14
C GLY A 17 6.35 21.10 17.04
N LYS A 18 5.10 21.19 16.53
CA LYS A 18 3.86 21.21 17.35
C LYS A 18 3.40 19.86 17.90
N SER A 19 3.80 18.73 17.31
CA SER A 19 3.47 17.40 17.83
C SER A 19 4.71 16.79 18.47
N ASN A 20 4.58 16.34 19.71
CA ASN A 20 5.65 15.62 20.42
C ASN A 20 5.55 14.09 20.24
N THR A 21 4.67 13.62 19.35
CA THR A 21 4.50 12.17 19.11
C THR A 21 5.65 11.68 18.24
N SER A 22 6.53 10.87 18.83
CA SER A 22 7.62 10.18 18.15
C SER A 22 7.34 8.67 18.07
N PHE A 23 7.97 8.02 17.09
CA PHE A 23 7.81 6.59 16.86
C PHE A 23 9.15 5.86 16.80
N HIS A 24 9.18 4.62 17.27
CA HIS A 24 10.14 3.65 16.75
C HIS A 24 9.62 3.20 15.39
N VAL A 25 10.41 3.39 14.33
CA VAL A 25 10.00 3.12 12.95
C VAL A 25 10.73 1.88 12.45
N VAL A 26 9.99 0.82 12.15
CA VAL A 26 10.51 -0.42 11.58
C VAL A 26 10.00 -0.53 10.15
N VAL A 27 10.93 -0.60 9.19
CA VAL A 27 10.61 -0.69 7.74
C VAL A 27 11.22 -1.96 7.17
N PRO A 28 10.56 -3.12 7.32
CA PRO A 28 11.09 -4.38 6.82
C PRO A 28 10.96 -4.47 5.29
N SER A 29 11.93 -5.12 4.65
CA SER A 29 11.78 -5.51 3.24
C SER A 29 11.01 -6.82 3.15
N LEU A 30 9.97 -6.86 2.30
CA LEU A 30 9.19 -8.07 2.04
C LEU A 30 10.10 -9.23 1.56
N PRO A 31 9.75 -10.50 1.86
CA PRO A 31 10.45 -11.65 1.29
C PRO A 31 10.59 -11.56 -0.24
N GLY A 32 11.83 -11.67 -0.73
CA GLY A 32 12.17 -11.54 -2.16
C GLY A 32 12.40 -10.12 -2.67
N PHE A 33 12.33 -9.10 -1.81
CA PHE A 33 12.55 -7.69 -2.16
C PHE A 33 13.84 -7.14 -1.54
N GLY A 34 14.61 -6.38 -2.33
CA GLY A 34 15.79 -5.67 -1.86
C GLY A 34 16.81 -6.60 -1.21
N PHE A 35 17.03 -6.45 0.10
CA PHE A 35 18.03 -7.23 0.83
C PHE A 35 17.46 -8.48 1.54
N THR A 36 16.15 -8.72 1.47
CA THR A 36 15.53 -9.91 2.08
C THR A 36 15.58 -11.08 1.09
N SER A 37 15.95 -12.27 1.59
CA SER A 37 15.97 -13.49 0.79
C SER A 37 14.59 -13.83 0.19
N PRO A 38 14.53 -14.57 -0.92
CA PRO A 38 13.27 -15.00 -1.52
C PRO A 38 12.41 -15.83 -0.57
N ALA A 39 11.10 -15.70 -0.71
CA ALA A 39 10.15 -16.54 0.01
C ALA A 39 10.21 -17.99 -0.53
N PRO A 40 9.99 -19.02 0.31
CA PRO A 40 9.81 -20.39 -0.16
C PRO A 40 8.51 -20.53 -0.96
N ALA A 41 8.36 -21.62 -1.72
CA ALA A 41 7.14 -21.87 -2.47
C ALA A 41 5.91 -22.06 -1.56
N GLY A 42 4.78 -21.48 -1.96
CA GLY A 42 3.53 -21.51 -1.19
C GLY A 42 3.45 -20.44 -0.10
N TRP A 43 4.35 -19.45 -0.11
CA TRP A 43 4.38 -18.36 0.86
C TRP A 43 3.33 -17.30 0.57
N THR A 44 2.37 -17.18 1.47
CA THR A 44 1.30 -16.18 1.41
C THR A 44 1.65 -14.93 2.19
N LEU A 45 0.92 -13.84 1.99
CA LEU A 45 1.10 -12.62 2.78
C LEU A 45 0.65 -12.75 4.24
N ASN A 46 -0.15 -13.76 4.59
CA ASN A 46 -0.35 -14.17 5.98
C ASN A 46 0.96 -14.64 6.61
N ASN A 47 1.77 -15.42 5.89
CA ASN A 47 3.07 -15.87 6.39
C ASN A 47 4.05 -14.69 6.59
N THR A 48 4.00 -13.69 5.71
CA THR A 48 4.77 -12.45 5.89
C THR A 48 4.30 -11.67 7.13
N ALA A 49 2.99 -11.62 7.38
CA ALA A 49 2.47 -11.00 8.60
C ALA A 49 2.92 -11.74 9.86
N ASP A 50 2.85 -13.07 9.88
CA ASP A 50 3.37 -13.87 11.01
C ASP A 50 4.86 -13.59 11.25
N LEU A 51 5.65 -13.53 10.17
CA LEU A 51 7.08 -13.19 10.24
C LEU A 51 7.31 -11.79 10.81
N PHE A 52 6.52 -10.80 10.41
CA PHE A 52 6.67 -9.42 10.89
C PHE A 52 6.17 -9.25 12.33
N ASP A 53 5.12 -9.96 12.74
CA ASP A 53 4.69 -10.00 14.13
C ASP A 53 5.80 -10.56 15.01
N THR A 54 6.37 -11.73 14.68
CA THR A 54 7.51 -12.33 15.39
C THR A 54 8.71 -11.38 15.44
N LEU A 55 9.02 -10.68 14.35
CA LEU A 55 10.10 -9.68 14.33
C LEU A 55 9.85 -8.58 15.37
N LEU A 56 8.62 -8.06 15.44
CA LEU A 56 8.29 -6.96 16.34
C LEU A 56 8.21 -7.42 17.80
N THR A 57 7.54 -8.53 18.07
CA THR A 57 7.23 -8.99 19.43
C THR A 57 8.39 -9.77 20.05
N ASP A 58 8.84 -10.84 19.40
CA ASP A 58 9.81 -11.78 19.97
C ASP A 58 11.26 -11.31 19.79
N VAL A 59 11.57 -10.68 18.65
CA VAL A 59 12.95 -10.29 18.31
C VAL A 59 13.28 -8.87 18.78
N LEU A 60 12.40 -7.91 18.49
CA LEU A 60 12.61 -6.49 18.86
C LEU A 60 11.99 -6.13 20.22
N GLY A 61 11.13 -6.98 20.79
CA GLY A 61 10.59 -6.81 22.14
C GLY A 61 9.45 -5.79 22.26
N TYR A 62 8.75 -5.47 21.16
CA TYR A 62 7.58 -4.60 21.18
C TYR A 62 6.31 -5.41 21.48
N PRO A 63 5.72 -5.30 22.68
CA PRO A 63 4.55 -6.11 23.05
C PRO A 63 3.27 -5.73 22.29
N SER A 64 3.27 -4.56 21.67
CA SER A 64 2.20 -4.09 20.79
C SER A 64 2.74 -3.03 19.84
N TYR A 65 2.10 -2.87 18.69
CA TYR A 65 2.52 -1.94 17.65
C TYR A 65 1.32 -1.42 16.85
N THR A 66 1.55 -0.39 16.03
CA THR A 66 0.65 -0.02 14.95
C THR A 66 1.26 -0.41 13.61
N ALA A 67 0.43 -0.62 12.59
CA ALA A 67 0.89 -0.97 11.25
C ALA A 67 0.35 0.02 10.22
N THR A 68 1.14 0.28 9.18
CA THR A 68 0.73 1.12 8.05
C THR A 68 1.23 0.50 6.76
N GLY A 69 0.44 0.59 5.68
CA GLY A 69 0.87 0.10 4.38
C GLY A 69 -0.13 0.35 3.25
N GLY A 70 0.43 0.67 2.08
CA GLY A 70 -0.23 0.64 0.78
C GLY A 70 0.22 -0.56 -0.06
N ASP A 71 -0.26 -0.68 -1.29
CA ASP A 71 0.09 -1.76 -2.25
C ASP A 71 0.11 -3.16 -1.60
N TRP A 72 1.11 -4.02 -1.83
CA TRP A 72 1.26 -5.29 -1.15
C TRP A 72 1.42 -5.17 0.38
N GLY A 73 1.93 -4.03 0.85
CA GLY A 73 1.99 -3.70 2.28
C GLY A 73 0.61 -3.55 2.92
N SER A 74 -0.43 -3.17 2.17
CA SER A 74 -1.81 -3.14 2.65
C SER A 74 -2.32 -4.55 3.00
N VAL A 75 -1.90 -5.56 2.24
CA VAL A 75 -2.31 -6.94 2.45
C VAL A 75 -1.63 -7.54 3.67
N VAL A 76 -0.34 -7.24 3.86
CA VAL A 76 0.39 -7.62 5.08
C VAL A 76 -0.22 -6.92 6.29
N THR A 77 -0.49 -5.61 6.19
CA THR A 77 -1.17 -4.83 7.23
C THR A 77 -2.54 -5.41 7.57
N TRP A 78 -3.33 -5.83 6.58
CA TRP A 78 -4.61 -6.50 6.79
C TRP A 78 -4.47 -7.85 7.48
N SER A 79 -3.43 -8.61 7.14
CA SER A 79 -3.16 -9.91 7.76
C SER A 79 -2.72 -9.73 9.22
N LEU A 80 -1.88 -8.73 9.52
CA LEU A 80 -1.56 -8.30 10.89
C LEU A 80 -2.82 -7.86 11.64
N HIS A 81 -3.62 -6.99 11.03
CA HIS A 81 -4.87 -6.46 11.57
C HIS A 81 -5.81 -7.57 12.01
N ASN A 82 -5.98 -8.62 11.20
CA ASN A 82 -6.96 -9.67 11.46
C ASN A 82 -6.42 -10.81 12.32
N ASN A 83 -5.17 -11.22 12.12
CA ASN A 83 -4.61 -12.44 12.74
C ASN A 83 -3.84 -12.15 14.03
N HIS A 84 -3.39 -10.91 14.23
CA HIS A 84 -2.53 -10.49 15.36
C HIS A 84 -3.15 -9.34 16.16
N ALA A 85 -4.49 -9.34 16.30
CA ALA A 85 -5.26 -8.27 16.94
C ALA A 85 -4.90 -8.02 18.42
N ASP A 86 -4.26 -8.99 19.08
CA ASP A 86 -3.77 -8.84 20.45
C ASP A 86 -2.55 -7.90 20.54
N HIS A 87 -1.72 -7.86 19.49
CA HIS A 87 -0.52 -7.02 19.39
C HIS A 87 -0.79 -5.72 18.61
N VAL A 88 -1.67 -5.75 17.60
CA VAL A 88 -1.95 -4.59 16.74
C VAL A 88 -2.94 -3.63 17.41
N ARG A 89 -2.52 -2.39 17.65
CA ARG A 89 -3.36 -1.35 18.30
C ARG A 89 -4.15 -0.48 17.33
N ALA A 90 -3.64 -0.28 16.12
CA ALA A 90 -4.30 0.49 15.07
C ALA A 90 -3.61 0.20 13.72
N VAL A 91 -4.37 0.34 12.62
CA VAL A 91 -3.84 0.18 11.25
C VAL A 91 -4.22 1.33 10.32
N LEU A 92 -3.25 1.85 9.56
CA LEU A 92 -3.48 2.87 8.54
C LEU A 92 -3.21 2.30 7.16
N TYR A 93 -4.23 2.28 6.32
CA TYR A 93 -4.06 1.98 4.91
C TYR A 93 -3.77 3.28 4.16
N THR A 94 -2.81 3.25 3.24
CA THR A 94 -2.47 4.41 2.40
C THR A 94 -2.81 4.08 0.96
N GLY A 95 -3.94 4.63 0.49
CA GLY A 95 -4.44 4.48 -0.88
C GLY A 95 -5.10 3.14 -1.23
N LEU A 96 -4.63 2.01 -0.69
CA LEU A 96 -5.14 0.67 -1.04
C LEU A 96 -5.47 -0.19 0.18
N ILE A 97 -6.46 -1.05 -0.01
CA ILE A 97 -6.83 -2.18 0.87
C ILE A 97 -6.80 -3.48 0.05
N PRO A 98 -6.78 -4.69 0.66
CA PRO A 98 -6.61 -5.96 -0.06
C PRO A 98 -7.88 -6.45 -0.78
N GLN A 99 -8.44 -5.60 -1.63
CA GLN A 99 -9.54 -5.86 -2.55
C GLN A 99 -9.57 -4.74 -3.59
N THR A 100 -10.03 -5.02 -4.81
CA THR A 100 -10.23 -3.94 -5.77
C THR A 100 -11.35 -3.02 -5.32
N ALA A 101 -11.16 -1.72 -5.52
CA ALA A 101 -12.21 -0.74 -5.28
C ALA A 101 -13.47 -1.04 -6.10
N PRO A 102 -14.67 -0.74 -5.56
CA PRO A 102 -15.92 -0.92 -6.28
C PRO A 102 -16.04 0.11 -7.42
N THR A 103 -16.74 -0.25 -8.49
CA THR A 103 -17.09 0.71 -9.54
C THR A 103 -18.36 1.48 -9.18
N TYR A 104 -18.64 2.56 -9.93
CA TYR A 104 -19.91 3.29 -9.80
C TYR A 104 -21.13 2.36 -9.96
N ASP A 105 -21.10 1.47 -10.96
CA ASP A 105 -22.20 0.56 -11.25
C ASP A 105 -22.34 -0.50 -10.15
N ASP A 106 -21.23 -1.04 -9.63
CA ASP A 106 -21.26 -1.98 -8.50
C ASP A 106 -21.98 -1.38 -7.30
N LEU A 107 -21.67 -0.12 -6.96
CA LEU A 107 -22.28 0.56 -5.81
C LEU A 107 -23.74 0.97 -6.05
N LYS A 108 -24.13 1.32 -7.28
CA LYS A 108 -25.55 1.60 -7.60
C LYS A 108 -26.41 0.34 -7.60
N LEU A 109 -25.83 -0.83 -7.90
CA LEU A 109 -26.53 -2.11 -7.86
C LEU A 109 -26.64 -2.68 -6.44
N ASP A 110 -25.71 -2.33 -5.54
CA ASP A 110 -25.74 -2.75 -4.15
C ASP A 110 -26.71 -1.89 -3.31
N THR A 111 -27.78 -2.49 -2.80
CA THR A 111 -28.80 -1.81 -2.01
C THR A 111 -28.28 -1.17 -0.72
N ARG A 112 -27.11 -1.58 -0.22
CA ARG A 112 -26.47 -0.97 0.96
C ARG A 112 -25.89 0.41 0.65
N PHE A 113 -25.54 0.66 -0.62
CA PHE A 113 -24.78 1.82 -1.05
C PHE A 113 -25.52 2.70 -2.07
N ALA A 114 -26.54 2.19 -2.76
CA ALA A 114 -27.20 2.88 -3.88
C ALA A 114 -27.59 4.34 -3.59
N ASP A 115 -28.13 4.62 -2.40
CA ASP A 115 -28.51 5.97 -1.96
C ASP A 115 -27.29 6.83 -1.55
N LYS A 116 -26.24 6.19 -1.03
CA LYS A 116 -24.98 6.84 -0.64
C LYS A 116 -24.12 7.23 -1.86
N VAL A 117 -24.32 6.60 -3.01
CA VAL A 117 -23.65 7.02 -4.25
C VAL A 117 -24.18 8.37 -4.73
N ASP A 118 -25.47 8.66 -4.49
CA ASP A 118 -26.11 9.87 -5.01
C ASP A 118 -25.61 11.15 -4.30
N ILE A 119 -25.13 11.02 -3.06
CA ILE A 119 -24.55 12.14 -2.28
C ILE A 119 -23.10 12.47 -2.67
N LEU A 120 -22.43 11.61 -3.44
CA LEU A 120 -21.06 11.87 -3.88
C LEU A 120 -21.01 13.04 -4.86
N SER A 121 -19.91 13.78 -4.84
CA SER A 121 -19.62 14.80 -5.86
C SER A 121 -19.43 14.15 -7.24
N GLU A 122 -19.61 14.93 -8.31
CA GLU A 122 -19.34 14.43 -9.67
C GLU A 122 -17.89 14.00 -9.87
N ALA A 123 -16.93 14.64 -9.18
CA ALA A 123 -15.53 14.24 -9.18
C ALA A 123 -15.32 12.86 -8.53
N GLN A 124 -15.95 12.60 -7.38
CA GLN A 124 -15.89 11.28 -6.73
C GLN A 124 -16.59 10.20 -7.56
N LYS A 125 -17.75 10.52 -8.17
CA LYS A 125 -18.42 9.61 -9.10
C LYS A 125 -17.56 9.31 -10.33
N GLN A 126 -16.81 10.29 -10.82
CA GLN A 126 -15.88 10.06 -11.91
C GLN A 126 -14.75 9.11 -11.49
N ARG A 127 -14.15 9.30 -10.32
CA ARG A 127 -13.13 8.37 -9.79
C ARG A 127 -13.67 6.95 -9.61
N LEU A 128 -14.92 6.78 -9.16
CA LEU A 128 -15.58 5.47 -9.11
C LEU A 128 -15.76 4.83 -10.50
N ARG A 129 -16.01 5.62 -11.55
CA ARG A 129 -16.05 5.11 -12.93
C ARG A 129 -14.64 4.72 -13.40
N ASP A 130 -13.65 5.53 -13.05
CA ASP A 130 -12.25 5.34 -13.44
C ASP A 130 -11.59 4.12 -12.76
N ASN A 131 -12.14 3.62 -11.64
CA ASN A 131 -11.70 2.35 -11.03
C ASN A 131 -11.66 1.17 -12.02
N THR A 132 -12.46 1.21 -13.09
CA THR A 132 -12.43 0.21 -14.17
C THR A 132 -11.08 0.19 -14.90
N LEU A 133 -10.46 1.35 -15.11
CA LEU A 133 -9.22 1.52 -15.88
C LEU A 133 -8.07 0.70 -15.31
N PHE A 134 -7.99 0.59 -13.98
CA PHE A 134 -6.94 -0.20 -13.33
C PHE A 134 -6.99 -1.65 -13.81
N THR A 135 -8.16 -2.27 -13.75
CA THR A 135 -8.34 -3.68 -14.14
C THR A 135 -8.33 -3.93 -15.65
N THR A 136 -8.71 -2.93 -16.46
CA THR A 136 -8.81 -3.10 -17.93
C THR A 136 -7.56 -2.69 -18.69
N ASN A 137 -6.84 -1.67 -18.23
CA ASN A 137 -5.74 -1.05 -18.95
C ASN A 137 -4.40 -1.17 -18.22
N LEU A 138 -4.39 -1.18 -16.89
CA LEU A 138 -3.17 -1.09 -16.09
C LEU A 138 -2.77 -2.41 -15.42
N PHE A 139 -3.57 -3.48 -15.59
CA PHE A 139 -3.38 -4.75 -14.89
C PHE A 139 -2.48 -5.76 -15.61
N GLY A 140 -1.92 -5.42 -16.77
CA GLY A 140 -1.14 -6.34 -17.59
C GLY A 140 0.10 -6.91 -16.89
N TYR A 141 0.83 -6.06 -16.14
CA TYR A 141 1.99 -6.47 -15.36
C TYR A 141 1.60 -7.49 -14.27
N PHE A 142 0.44 -7.30 -13.64
CA PHE A 142 -0.08 -8.19 -12.60
C PHE A 142 -0.36 -9.58 -13.17
N ILE A 143 -0.98 -9.66 -14.34
CA ILE A 143 -1.27 -10.94 -15.01
C ILE A 143 0.02 -11.67 -15.41
N GLU A 144 0.99 -10.96 -16.02
CA GLU A 144 2.28 -11.56 -16.39
C GLU A 144 3.01 -12.10 -15.16
N GLN A 145 3.14 -11.30 -14.11
CA GLN A 145 3.84 -11.71 -12.88
C GLN A 145 3.07 -12.77 -12.08
N SER A 146 1.74 -12.82 -12.18
CA SER A 146 0.92 -13.86 -11.52
C SER A 146 0.99 -15.21 -12.24
N THR A 147 1.31 -15.23 -13.53
CA THR A 147 1.21 -16.46 -14.34
C THR A 147 2.57 -16.97 -14.81
N ARG A 148 3.52 -16.08 -15.10
CA ARG A 148 4.83 -16.40 -15.69
C ARG A 148 5.97 -15.59 -15.03
N PRO A 149 6.06 -15.50 -13.69
CA PRO A 149 7.07 -14.67 -13.01
C PRO A 149 8.51 -15.05 -13.37
N ALA A 150 8.80 -16.35 -13.53
CA ALA A 150 10.12 -16.81 -13.94
C ALA A 150 10.47 -16.38 -15.38
N THR A 151 9.48 -16.33 -16.28
CA THR A 151 9.71 -15.91 -17.67
C THR A 151 10.07 -14.42 -17.73
N ILE A 152 9.23 -13.54 -17.17
CA ILE A 152 9.52 -12.11 -17.14
C ILE A 152 10.73 -11.78 -16.26
N GLY A 153 10.89 -12.49 -15.15
CA GLY A 153 12.00 -12.36 -14.22
C GLY A 153 13.34 -12.65 -14.88
N LEU A 154 13.47 -13.80 -15.56
CA LEU A 154 14.69 -14.15 -16.29
C LEU A 154 14.91 -13.28 -17.53
N ALA A 155 13.85 -12.87 -18.22
CA ALA A 155 13.95 -11.97 -19.38
C ALA A 155 14.52 -10.59 -19.01
N LEU A 156 14.22 -10.10 -17.79
CA LEU A 156 14.67 -8.80 -17.30
C LEU A 156 15.85 -8.89 -16.31
N TYR A 157 16.29 -10.08 -15.94
CA TYR A 157 17.25 -10.33 -14.85
C TYR A 157 18.53 -9.47 -14.91
N ASP A 158 19.19 -9.44 -16.07
CA ASP A 158 20.42 -8.67 -16.31
C ASP A 158 20.21 -7.56 -17.36
N ASN A 159 19.00 -7.00 -17.41
CA ASN A 159 18.62 -5.95 -18.35
C ASN A 159 18.15 -4.70 -17.61
N PRO A 160 19.06 -3.79 -17.19
CA PRO A 160 18.69 -2.62 -16.41
C PRO A 160 17.77 -1.65 -17.17
N ILE A 161 17.86 -1.59 -18.51
CA ILE A 161 16.94 -0.78 -19.32
C ILE A 161 15.55 -1.41 -19.36
N GLY A 162 15.47 -2.73 -19.50
CA GLY A 162 14.19 -3.44 -19.43
C GLY A 162 13.53 -3.33 -18.05
N GLN A 163 14.31 -3.45 -16.97
CA GLN A 163 13.82 -3.21 -15.61
C GLN A 163 13.37 -1.76 -15.41
N LEU A 164 14.13 -0.78 -15.94
CA LEU A 164 13.72 0.61 -15.91
C LEU A 164 12.39 0.80 -16.62
N SER A 165 12.24 0.31 -17.85
CA SER A 165 10.98 0.43 -18.61
C SER A 165 9.80 -0.21 -17.89
N TRP A 166 9.98 -1.40 -17.31
CA TRP A 166 8.92 -2.11 -16.58
C TRP A 166 8.50 -1.37 -15.30
N ILE A 167 9.47 -0.93 -14.49
CA ILE A 167 9.19 -0.30 -13.20
C ILE A 167 8.73 1.15 -13.38
N SER A 168 9.29 1.90 -14.35
CA SER A 168 8.90 3.29 -14.59
C SER A 168 7.45 3.42 -15.04
N ASP A 169 6.92 2.42 -15.75
CA ASP A 169 5.51 2.38 -16.15
C ASP A 169 4.58 2.39 -14.92
N ILE A 170 4.97 1.69 -13.85
CA ILE A 170 4.22 1.70 -12.59
C ILE A 170 4.29 3.08 -11.91
N TYR A 171 5.46 3.73 -11.91
CA TYR A 171 5.60 5.10 -11.38
C TYR A 171 4.75 6.12 -12.14
N LEU A 172 4.67 6.01 -13.47
CA LEU A 172 3.86 6.89 -14.31
C LEU A 172 2.36 6.79 -14.02
N HIS A 173 1.86 5.57 -13.78
CA HIS A 173 0.47 5.37 -13.39
C HIS A 173 0.19 5.75 -11.93
N GLY A 174 1.22 5.73 -11.08
CA GLY A 174 1.12 6.07 -9.66
C GLY A 174 1.00 7.56 -9.37
N ASP A 175 1.43 8.44 -10.28
CA ASP A 175 1.17 9.89 -10.26
C ASP A 175 1.30 10.47 -11.69
N PRO A 176 0.22 10.97 -12.31
CA PRO A 176 0.26 11.54 -13.66
C PRO A 176 1.08 12.83 -13.76
N LEU A 177 1.42 13.46 -12.64
CA LEU A 177 2.26 14.66 -12.59
C LEU A 177 3.74 14.35 -12.38
N MET A 178 4.15 13.08 -12.37
CA MET A 178 5.56 12.67 -12.23
C MET A 178 6.51 13.55 -13.05
N GLY A 179 7.54 14.10 -12.40
CA GLY A 179 8.50 15.02 -13.00
C GLY A 179 8.03 16.48 -13.16
N THR A 180 6.79 16.80 -12.74
CA THR A 180 6.22 18.15 -12.74
C THR A 180 5.59 18.49 -11.38
N PRO A 181 5.80 19.70 -10.81
CA PRO A 181 5.16 20.07 -9.56
C PRO A 181 3.62 20.00 -9.64
N PRO A 182 2.92 19.62 -8.55
CA PRO A 182 3.43 19.42 -7.19
C PRO A 182 3.97 18.02 -6.88
N SER A 183 4.10 17.12 -7.87
CA SER A 183 4.72 15.80 -7.68
C SER A 183 6.15 15.93 -7.19
N THR A 184 6.55 15.07 -6.25
CA THR A 184 7.95 14.95 -5.81
C THR A 184 8.65 13.72 -6.40
N LEU A 185 7.95 12.95 -7.23
CA LEU A 185 8.53 11.81 -7.95
C LEU A 185 9.38 12.30 -9.12
N LEU A 186 10.70 12.29 -8.93
CA LEU A 186 11.69 12.67 -9.93
C LEU A 186 12.42 11.45 -10.51
N ASN A 187 13.09 11.65 -11.65
CA ASN A 187 13.88 10.61 -12.31
C ASN A 187 14.86 9.90 -11.36
N ASN A 188 15.48 10.63 -10.42
CA ASN A 188 16.41 10.04 -9.46
C ASN A 188 15.73 9.05 -8.50
N THR A 189 14.48 9.31 -8.10
CA THR A 189 13.70 8.40 -7.25
C THR A 189 13.45 7.07 -7.95
N ILE A 190 13.08 7.13 -9.24
CA ILE A 190 12.84 5.96 -10.08
C ILE A 190 14.15 5.21 -10.32
N LEU A 191 15.21 5.92 -10.73
CA LEU A 191 16.52 5.32 -10.98
C LEU A 191 17.10 4.67 -9.72
N THR A 192 16.90 5.27 -8.54
CA THR A 192 17.33 4.66 -7.27
C THR A 192 16.57 3.37 -6.99
N SER A 193 15.26 3.37 -7.19
CA SER A 193 14.44 2.17 -7.01
C SER A 193 14.82 1.07 -8.00
N VAL A 194 14.94 1.38 -9.29
CA VAL A 194 15.38 0.42 -10.32
C VAL A 194 16.78 -0.11 -10.02
N SER A 195 17.71 0.77 -9.65
CA SER A 195 19.07 0.38 -9.29
C SER A 195 19.09 -0.56 -8.08
N LEU A 196 18.24 -0.31 -7.08
CA LEU A 196 18.09 -1.22 -5.95
C LEU A 196 17.73 -2.63 -6.42
N TYR A 197 16.65 -2.79 -7.20
CA TYR A 197 16.22 -4.11 -7.69
C TYR A 197 17.25 -4.79 -8.58
N HIS A 198 17.92 -4.02 -9.44
CA HIS A 198 18.94 -4.55 -10.34
C HIS A 198 20.19 -5.03 -9.56
N LEU A 199 20.71 -4.18 -8.66
CA LEU A 199 21.93 -4.48 -7.90
C LEU A 199 21.73 -5.59 -6.85
N THR A 200 20.53 -5.70 -6.28
CA THR A 200 20.19 -6.81 -5.38
C THR A 200 19.72 -8.06 -6.12
N ARG A 201 19.57 -7.99 -7.46
CA ARG A 201 19.07 -9.09 -8.31
C ARG A 201 17.70 -9.60 -7.84
N THR A 202 16.84 -8.68 -7.39
CA THR A 202 15.53 -9.04 -6.81
C THR A 202 14.33 -8.78 -7.72
N PHE A 203 14.54 -8.35 -8.97
CA PHE A 203 13.41 -8.21 -9.91
C PHE A 203 12.65 -9.54 -10.08
N GLU A 204 13.37 -10.62 -10.37
CA GLU A 204 12.80 -11.97 -10.50
C GLU A 204 12.14 -12.45 -9.21
N THR A 205 12.81 -12.30 -8.08
CA THR A 205 12.34 -12.86 -6.80
C THR A 205 11.15 -12.09 -6.25
N ALA A 206 11.09 -10.77 -6.49
CA ALA A 206 9.95 -9.94 -6.13
C ALA A 206 8.71 -10.29 -6.96
N ALA A 207 8.86 -10.63 -8.24
CA ALA A 207 7.74 -11.02 -9.09
C ALA A 207 6.97 -12.25 -8.57
N ASN A 208 7.61 -13.12 -7.77
CA ASN A 208 6.96 -14.29 -7.19
C ASN A 208 5.85 -13.94 -6.18
N ILE A 209 5.79 -12.72 -5.63
CA ILE A 209 4.69 -12.33 -4.74
C ILE A 209 3.33 -12.46 -5.44
N TYR A 210 3.27 -12.13 -6.74
CA TYR A 210 2.08 -12.16 -7.57
C TYR A 210 1.61 -13.61 -7.79
N LEU A 211 2.51 -14.49 -8.23
CA LEU A 211 2.21 -15.91 -8.43
C LEU A 211 1.75 -16.60 -7.14
N GLN A 212 2.33 -16.23 -6.00
CA GLN A 212 1.99 -16.85 -4.71
C GLN A 212 0.71 -16.26 -4.08
N ASN A 213 0.25 -15.10 -4.53
CA ASN A 213 -0.89 -14.38 -3.94
C ASN A 213 -1.86 -13.82 -5.01
N PRO A 214 -2.32 -14.63 -5.99
CA PRO A 214 -3.01 -14.14 -7.19
C PRO A 214 -4.41 -13.54 -6.90
N ASP A 215 -5.09 -14.04 -5.86
CA ASP A 215 -6.49 -13.67 -5.54
C ASP A 215 -6.60 -12.52 -4.52
N THR A 216 -5.49 -11.87 -4.21
CA THR A 216 -5.43 -10.87 -3.13
C THR A 216 -6.32 -9.67 -3.43
N PHE A 217 -6.25 -9.14 -4.64
CA PHE A 217 -7.03 -8.00 -5.11
C PHE A 217 -8.22 -8.45 -5.95
N ALA A 218 -9.05 -9.34 -5.40
CA ALA A 218 -10.31 -9.74 -6.02
C ALA A 218 -11.41 -8.67 -5.79
N PRO A 219 -12.44 -8.59 -6.66
CA PRO A 219 -13.60 -7.69 -6.50
C PRO A 219 -14.60 -8.25 -5.49
N VAL A 220 -14.10 -8.64 -4.32
CA VAL A 220 -14.90 -9.18 -3.22
C VAL A 220 -14.67 -8.31 -2.00
N MET A 221 -15.76 -7.76 -1.46
CA MET A 221 -15.72 -7.01 -0.21
C MET A 221 -15.30 -7.95 0.93
N ARG A 222 -14.18 -7.62 1.57
CA ARG A 222 -13.71 -8.22 2.80
C ARG A 222 -14.16 -7.36 3.98
N HIS A 223 -14.40 -8.01 5.11
CA HIS A 223 -14.68 -7.35 6.38
C HIS A 223 -13.60 -7.72 7.38
N ALA A 224 -13.14 -6.74 8.16
CA ALA A 224 -12.24 -6.99 9.27
C ALA A 224 -12.95 -7.86 10.31
N ALA A 225 -12.23 -8.85 10.85
CA ALA A 225 -12.75 -9.82 11.81
C ALA A 225 -12.82 -9.28 13.24
N ASN A 226 -12.42 -8.03 13.47
CA ASN A 226 -12.30 -7.41 14.78
C ASN A 226 -12.56 -5.90 14.74
N SER A 227 -12.49 -5.27 15.91
CA SER A 227 -12.73 -3.83 16.09
C SER A 227 -11.45 -3.01 16.27
N VAL A 228 -10.27 -3.54 15.90
CA VAL A 228 -9.03 -2.75 15.94
C VAL A 228 -9.24 -1.49 15.08
N PRO A 229 -8.91 -0.29 15.61
CA PRO A 229 -9.05 0.97 14.89
C PRO A 229 -8.38 0.93 13.51
N MET A 230 -9.19 1.14 12.47
CA MET A 230 -8.76 1.22 11.09
C MET A 230 -8.80 2.67 10.64
N GLY A 231 -7.79 3.08 9.89
CA GLY A 231 -7.74 4.36 9.21
C GLY A 231 -7.39 4.19 7.76
N PHE A 232 -7.75 5.18 6.95
CA PHE A 232 -7.48 5.19 5.53
C PHE A 232 -7.06 6.60 5.10
N ALA A 233 -5.85 6.73 4.56
CA ALA A 233 -5.36 7.96 3.96
C ALA A 233 -5.48 7.87 2.45
N GLU A 234 -6.24 8.79 1.87
CA GLU A 234 -6.56 8.82 0.45
C GLU A 234 -5.76 9.91 -0.27
N TYR A 235 -5.14 9.53 -1.39
CA TYR A 235 -4.34 10.42 -2.21
C TYR A 235 -4.98 10.56 -3.60
N LEU A 236 -5.01 11.78 -4.14
CA LEU A 236 -5.75 12.13 -5.36
C LEU A 236 -5.45 11.21 -6.55
N TYR A 237 -4.20 10.83 -6.74
CA TYR A 237 -3.71 10.05 -7.89
C TYR A 237 -3.53 8.56 -7.60
N GLU A 238 -4.07 8.06 -6.49
CA GLU A 238 -4.11 6.60 -6.26
C GLU A 238 -4.88 5.91 -7.39
N VAL A 239 -4.42 4.71 -7.77
CA VAL A 239 -4.96 3.94 -8.91
C VAL A 239 -6.41 3.48 -8.68
N GLN A 240 -6.86 3.51 -7.44
CA GLN A 240 -8.21 3.12 -7.04
C GLN A 240 -8.78 4.08 -5.99
N TYR A 241 -10.07 4.33 -6.07
CA TYR A 241 -10.82 5.19 -5.16
C TYR A 241 -11.85 4.41 -4.35
N TYR A 242 -11.79 4.53 -3.02
CA TYR A 242 -12.72 3.90 -2.09
C TYR A 242 -13.50 5.00 -1.34
N PRO A 243 -14.82 5.13 -1.53
CA PRO A 243 -15.59 6.12 -0.78
C PRO A 243 -15.67 5.76 0.71
N GLU A 244 -15.70 6.77 1.58
CA GLU A 244 -15.64 6.58 3.05
C GLU A 244 -16.71 5.60 3.55
N PHE A 245 -17.94 5.69 3.05
CA PHE A 245 -19.02 4.79 3.47
C PHE A 245 -18.78 3.32 3.14
N TYR A 246 -17.95 3.04 2.13
CA TYR A 246 -17.56 1.68 1.75
C TYR A 246 -16.48 1.18 2.72
N LEU A 247 -15.52 2.04 3.07
CA LEU A 247 -14.49 1.74 4.06
C LEU A 247 -15.08 1.51 5.48
N GLN A 248 -16.13 2.23 5.84
CA GLN A 248 -16.89 2.00 7.09
C GLN A 248 -17.55 0.62 7.15
N GLU A 249 -17.91 0.04 6.01
CA GLU A 249 -18.43 -1.33 5.92
C GLU A 249 -17.29 -2.37 6.01
N VAL A 250 -16.10 -2.04 5.51
CA VAL A 250 -14.91 -2.91 5.54
C VAL A 250 -14.39 -3.13 6.96
N GLY A 251 -14.43 -2.14 7.84
CA GLY A 251 -13.92 -2.29 9.20
C GLY A 251 -14.26 -1.13 10.13
N ASN A 252 -13.70 -1.13 11.34
CA ASN A 252 -13.87 -0.06 12.32
C ASN A 252 -13.10 1.21 11.90
N LEU A 253 -13.61 1.92 10.90
CA LEU A 253 -13.01 3.14 10.38
C LEU A 253 -13.15 4.28 11.39
N VAL A 254 -12.03 4.70 11.98
CA VAL A 254 -11.97 5.79 12.97
C VAL A 254 -11.27 7.04 12.45
N PHE A 255 -10.61 6.93 11.28
CA PHE A 255 -9.82 7.98 10.66
C PHE A 255 -9.90 7.85 9.13
N HIS A 256 -10.27 8.92 8.45
CA HIS A 256 -10.21 9.04 7.00
C HIS A 256 -9.66 10.43 6.66
N SER A 257 -8.68 10.48 5.77
CA SER A 257 -8.12 11.74 5.26
C SER A 257 -8.10 11.72 3.74
N GLU A 258 -8.34 12.88 3.13
CA GLU A 258 -8.29 13.08 1.67
C GLU A 258 -7.26 14.18 1.36
N HIS A 259 -6.34 13.90 0.44
CA HIS A 259 -5.27 14.81 0.04
C HIS A 259 -5.40 15.24 -1.42
N GLU A 260 -5.27 16.54 -1.68
CA GLU A 260 -5.36 17.13 -3.02
C GLU A 260 -4.13 16.86 -3.93
N ARG A 261 -3.14 16.12 -3.43
CA ARG A 261 -1.96 15.67 -4.17
C ARG A 261 -1.39 14.40 -3.55
N GLY A 262 -0.49 13.75 -4.29
CA GLY A 262 0.01 12.43 -3.95
C GLY A 262 -0.74 11.37 -4.74
N GLY A 263 -0.07 10.26 -5.04
CA GLY A 263 -0.71 9.06 -5.54
C GLY A 263 -0.21 7.79 -4.88
N HIS A 264 0.02 6.75 -5.68
CA HIS A 264 0.29 5.39 -5.22
C HIS A 264 1.53 5.28 -4.30
N PHE A 265 2.56 6.10 -4.56
CA PHE A 265 3.81 6.14 -3.77
C PHE A 265 3.75 7.23 -2.71
N SER A 266 2.72 7.22 -1.87
CA SER A 266 2.36 8.35 -0.99
C SER A 266 3.49 8.85 -0.09
N ALA A 267 4.34 7.95 0.43
CA ALA A 267 5.47 8.32 1.29
C ALA A 267 6.61 9.03 0.54
N LEU A 268 6.70 8.85 -0.79
CA LEU A 268 7.64 9.57 -1.67
C LEU A 268 7.02 10.80 -2.30
N ASP A 269 5.73 10.78 -2.60
CA ASP A 269 5.04 11.79 -3.42
C ASP A 269 4.35 12.89 -2.57
N ASN A 270 3.90 12.54 -1.37
CA ASN A 270 3.44 13.52 -0.39
C ASN A 270 3.93 13.18 1.04
N PRO A 271 5.25 13.18 1.28
CA PRO A 271 5.83 12.86 2.59
C PRO A 271 5.23 13.65 3.77
N PRO A 272 4.95 14.97 3.65
CA PRO A 272 4.36 15.72 4.75
C PRO A 272 2.97 15.22 5.16
N ALA A 273 2.11 14.89 4.19
CA ALA A 273 0.78 14.35 4.45
C ALA A 273 0.88 12.96 5.09
N TYR A 274 1.72 12.09 4.53
CA TYR A 274 1.95 10.74 5.06
C TYR A 274 2.39 10.77 6.53
N VAL A 275 3.30 11.67 6.90
CA VAL A 275 3.77 11.85 8.28
C VAL A 275 2.66 12.38 9.19
N ASP A 276 1.86 13.34 8.72
CA ASP A 276 0.78 13.93 9.50
C ASP A 276 -0.36 12.94 9.77
N ASP A 277 -0.73 12.14 8.77
CA ASP A 277 -1.73 11.07 8.90
C ASP A 277 -1.30 10.03 9.94
N ILE A 278 -0.05 9.54 9.86
CA ILE A 278 0.49 8.59 10.84
C ILE A 278 0.50 9.19 12.24
N ARG A 279 0.94 10.44 12.40
CA ARG A 279 0.97 11.09 13.72
C ARG A 279 -0.42 11.26 14.30
N THR A 280 -1.35 11.75 13.48
CA THR A 280 -2.73 11.99 13.90
C THR A 280 -3.40 10.68 14.27
N MET A 281 -3.26 9.67 13.41
CA MET A 281 -3.89 8.38 13.64
C MET A 281 -3.19 7.62 14.78
N MET A 282 -1.94 7.26 14.59
CA MET A 282 -1.25 6.37 15.52
C MET A 282 -1.06 7.04 16.88
N GLY A 283 -0.82 8.35 16.92
CA GLY A 283 -0.73 9.10 18.18
C GLY A 283 -2.03 9.15 18.97
N ARG A 284 -3.19 9.05 18.32
CA ARG A 284 -4.51 9.06 18.98
C ARG A 284 -4.99 7.66 19.38
N TRP A 285 -4.70 6.65 18.57
CA TRP A 285 -5.26 5.30 18.73
C TRP A 285 -4.28 4.24 19.23
N TYR A 286 -2.99 4.55 19.34
CA TYR A 286 -2.08 3.75 20.15
C TYR A 286 -2.34 4.01 21.63
N LYS A 287 -3.14 3.14 22.26
CA LYS A 287 -3.34 3.11 23.71
C LYS A 287 -2.43 2.04 24.32
N PRO A 288 -1.46 2.40 25.16
CA PRO A 288 -0.58 1.44 25.83
C PRO A 288 -1.36 0.52 26.79
#